data_AF-A0A9Q1CYC6-F1
#
_entry.id   AF-A0A9Q1CYC6-F1
#
_cell.length_a   1.000
_cell.length_b   1.000
_cell.length_c   1.000
_cell.angle_alpha   90.00
_cell.angle_beta   90.00
_cell.angle_gamma   90.00
#
_symmetry.space_group_name_H-M   'P 1'
#
loop_
_entity.id
_entity.type
_entity.pdbx_description
1 polymer ?
#
loop_
_entity_poly.entity_id
_entity_poly.type
_entity_poly.pdbx_seq_one_letter_code
_entity_poly.pdbx_strand_id
1 'polypeptide(L)'
;MEYEAEGGRIEIGAAVPLVPSRGYNGELPESAHSRAALPLPGLASDTPEVRVKDGSKIRNLMGFAAGRMEADACRQILFSGAGKSVAKAITCTEILKRRVRGLHQYTQLLYRTVQEVWEPLEPDAGLDSLTVSRNVPAIWVLLSKDPLDSTRPGYQAPGSFDTLWAQAAREEEAGLGRRRKRAAGRGKGDSGRHGGGRDKDHRGGVM
;
A
#
# COMPACT_ATOMS: atom_id res chain seq x y z
N MET A 1 22.80 37.33 62.87
CA MET A 1 22.26 35.99 62.56
C MET A 1 22.29 35.90 61.04
N GLU A 2 23.44 35.47 60.52
CA GLU A 2 23.65 35.27 59.09
C GLU A 2 22.90 34.01 58.69
N TYR A 3 22.06 34.13 57.67
CA TYR A 3 21.45 32.98 57.02
C TYR A 3 22.30 32.68 55.78
N GLU A 4 23.13 31.63 55.87
CA GLU A 4 23.79 31.06 54.70
C GLU A 4 22.74 30.35 53.85
N ALA A 5 22.49 30.87 52.65
CA ALA A 5 21.74 30.14 51.64
C ALA A 5 22.69 29.10 51.04
N GLU A 6 22.51 27.82 51.38
CA GLU A 6 23.14 26.71 50.67
C GLU A 6 22.70 26.78 49.20
N GLY A 7 23.59 27.33 48.36
CA GLY A 7 23.48 27.33 46.92
C GLY A 7 23.70 25.93 46.37
N GLY A 8 22.75 25.02 46.64
CA GLY A 8 22.68 23.71 46.01
C GLY A 8 22.42 23.88 44.52
N ARG A 9 23.46 23.70 43.71
CA ARG A 9 23.34 23.63 42.25
C ARG A 9 22.51 22.39 41.93
N ILE A 10 21.27 22.58 41.45
CA ILE A 10 20.49 21.47 40.89
C ILE A 10 21.23 21.04 39.61
N GLU A 11 22.01 19.97 39.69
CA GLU A 11 22.57 19.34 38.51
C GLU A 11 21.44 18.62 37.79
N ILE A 12 20.95 19.24 36.72
CA ILE A 12 20.06 18.58 35.77
C ILE A 12 20.95 17.55 35.06
N GLY A 13 20.87 16.29 35.49
CA GLY A 13 21.58 15.19 34.83
C GLY A 13 21.30 15.20 33.33
N ALA A 14 22.29 14.79 32.53
CA ALA A 14 22.14 14.75 31.07
C ALA A 14 20.90 13.91 30.71
N ALA A 15 20.05 14.44 29.80
CA ALA A 15 18.88 13.71 29.34
C ALA A 15 19.32 12.46 28.56
N VAL A 16 18.92 11.28 29.04
CA VAL A 16 19.17 10.01 28.34
C VAL A 16 18.12 9.86 27.23
N PRO A 17 18.54 9.70 25.96
CA PRO A 17 17.60 9.54 24.86
C PRO A 17 16.86 8.19 24.95
N LEU A 18 15.57 8.20 24.60
CA LEU A 18 14.76 6.98 24.47
C LEU A 18 14.69 6.54 23.00
N VAL A 19 14.68 5.24 22.76
CA VAL A 19 14.56 4.65 21.41
C VAL A 19 13.40 3.66 21.34
N PRO A 20 12.72 3.51 20.19
CA PRO A 20 11.67 2.51 20.04
C PRO A 20 12.23 1.10 20.25
N SER A 21 11.57 0.28 21.09
CA SER A 21 11.97 -1.10 21.34
C SER A 21 11.96 -1.91 20.04
N ARG A 22 13.09 -2.56 19.70
CA ARG A 22 13.18 -3.45 18.52
C ARG A 22 12.28 -4.66 18.72
N GLY A 23 11.20 -4.75 17.94
CA GLY A 23 10.33 -5.93 17.88
C GLY A 23 8.92 -5.75 18.44
N TYR A 24 8.61 -4.60 19.05
CA TYR A 24 7.24 -4.29 19.46
C TYR A 24 6.49 -3.58 18.32
N ASN A 25 5.57 -4.27 17.64
CA ASN A 25 4.74 -3.68 16.57
C ASN A 25 3.63 -2.75 17.10
N GLY A 26 3.56 -2.58 18.42
CA GLY A 26 2.71 -1.61 19.10
C GLY A 26 1.21 -1.75 18.88
N GLU A 27 0.75 -2.87 18.34
CA GLU A 27 -0.69 -3.12 18.24
C GLU A 27 -1.22 -3.50 19.63
N LEU A 28 -2.16 -2.70 20.17
CA LEU A 28 -3.01 -3.11 21.29
C LEU A 28 -3.65 -4.48 20.98
N PRO A 29 -3.95 -5.32 22.00
CA PRO A 29 -4.55 -6.64 21.82
C PRO A 29 -5.77 -6.58 20.88
N GLU A 30 -5.92 -7.61 20.03
CA GLU A 30 -6.88 -7.68 18.91
C GLU A 30 -8.33 -7.39 19.33
N SER A 31 -8.66 -7.60 20.61
CA SER A 31 -9.97 -7.32 21.23
C SER A 31 -10.35 -5.83 21.26
N ALA A 32 -9.38 -4.89 21.32
CA ALA A 32 -9.65 -3.46 21.39
C ALA A 32 -10.12 -2.84 20.06
N HIS A 33 -9.95 -3.56 18.95
CA HIS A 33 -10.26 -3.10 17.58
C HIS A 33 -11.10 -4.10 16.81
N SER A 34 -11.85 -4.91 17.56
CA SER A 34 -12.64 -6.01 17.00
C SER A 34 -13.71 -5.49 16.03
N ARG A 35 -14.02 -6.30 15.03
CA ARG A 35 -15.09 -6.05 14.05
C ARG A 35 -16.44 -5.68 14.70
N ALA A 36 -16.65 -6.11 15.94
CA ALA A 36 -17.83 -5.86 16.76
C ALA A 36 -17.95 -4.39 17.24
N ALA A 37 -16.87 -3.62 17.22
CA ALA A 37 -16.85 -2.24 17.70
C ALA A 37 -17.29 -1.20 16.64
N LEU A 38 -17.47 -1.60 15.38
CA LEU A 38 -17.82 -0.64 14.32
C LEU A 38 -19.28 -0.74 13.87
N PRO A 39 -19.93 0.41 13.60
CA PRO A 39 -21.26 0.47 13.02
C PRO A 39 -21.19 0.23 11.51
N LEU A 40 -20.62 -0.89 11.07
CA LEU A 40 -20.69 -1.28 9.66
C LEU A 40 -22.11 -1.76 9.35
N PRO A 41 -22.91 -1.01 8.56
CA PRO A 41 -24.27 -1.41 8.23
C PRO A 41 -24.27 -2.67 7.36
N GLY A 42 -25.18 -3.59 7.66
CA GLY A 42 -25.40 -4.77 6.82
C GLY A 42 -24.21 -5.74 6.76
N LEU A 43 -23.26 -5.64 7.69
CA LEU A 43 -22.16 -6.59 7.79
C LEU A 43 -22.69 -7.90 8.39
N ALA A 44 -22.82 -8.93 7.55
CA ALA A 44 -23.18 -10.26 8.05
C ALA A 44 -22.10 -10.78 9.01
N SER A 45 -22.50 -11.51 10.07
CA SER A 45 -21.59 -12.00 11.11
C SER A 45 -20.50 -12.94 10.57
N ASP A 46 -20.74 -13.57 9.44
CA ASP A 46 -19.84 -14.49 8.74
C ASP A 46 -19.02 -13.82 7.62
N THR A 47 -19.19 -12.51 7.39
CA THR A 47 -18.47 -11.79 6.33
C THR A 47 -16.97 -12.00 6.46
N PRO A 48 -16.28 -12.53 5.43
CA PRO A 48 -14.83 -12.69 5.47
C PRO A 48 -14.12 -11.34 5.58
N GLU A 49 -13.05 -11.29 6.37
CA GLU A 49 -12.22 -10.09 6.51
C GLU A 49 -10.80 -10.34 5.97
N VAL A 50 -10.34 -9.42 5.12
CA VAL A 50 -8.98 -9.37 4.59
C VAL A 50 -8.21 -8.28 5.33
N ARG A 51 -7.46 -8.69 6.36
CA ARG A 51 -6.60 -7.80 7.14
C ARG A 51 -5.29 -7.52 6.41
N VAL A 52 -5.13 -6.29 5.96
CA VAL A 52 -3.96 -5.84 5.21
C VAL A 52 -2.92 -5.27 6.18
N LYS A 53 -1.76 -5.90 6.24
CA LYS A 53 -0.60 -5.51 7.05
C LYS A 53 0.57 -5.06 6.17
N ASP A 54 1.60 -4.49 6.78
CA ASP A 54 2.80 -4.03 6.07
C ASP A 54 3.53 -5.19 5.35
N GLY A 55 3.59 -6.37 5.98
CA GLY A 55 4.14 -7.59 5.37
C GLY A 55 3.25 -8.29 4.33
N SER A 56 1.96 -7.93 4.22
CA SER A 56 1.01 -8.65 3.37
C SER A 56 1.40 -8.58 1.89
N LYS A 57 1.40 -9.74 1.23
CA LYS A 57 1.63 -9.88 -0.21
C LYS A 57 0.30 -9.77 -0.96
N ILE A 58 0.17 -8.75 -1.82
CA ILE A 58 -1.07 -8.47 -2.56
C ILE A 58 -1.56 -9.71 -3.31
N ARG A 59 -0.66 -10.46 -3.96
CA ARG A 59 -1.01 -11.69 -4.69
C ARG A 59 -1.76 -12.70 -3.82
N ASN A 60 -1.31 -12.90 -2.58
CA ASN A 60 -1.92 -13.87 -1.66
C ASN A 60 -3.29 -13.36 -1.18
N LEU A 61 -3.39 -12.08 -0.82
CA LEU A 61 -4.65 -11.46 -0.42
C LEU A 61 -5.69 -11.55 -1.54
N MET A 62 -5.28 -11.29 -2.78
CA MET A 62 -6.17 -11.35 -3.94
C MET A 62 -6.55 -12.78 -4.33
N GLY A 63 -5.66 -13.76 -4.14
CA GLY A 63 -6.01 -15.17 -4.33
C GLY A 63 -7.15 -15.60 -3.39
N PHE A 64 -7.06 -15.23 -2.12
CA PHE A 64 -8.13 -15.48 -1.15
C PHE A 64 -9.41 -14.68 -1.47
N ALA A 65 -9.28 -13.36 -1.63
CA ALA A 65 -10.43 -12.47 -1.76
C ALA A 65 -11.24 -12.73 -3.04
N ALA A 66 -10.56 -12.90 -4.17
CA ALA A 66 -11.21 -13.21 -5.44
C ALA A 66 -11.88 -14.58 -5.40
N GLY A 67 -11.17 -15.62 -4.94
CA GLY A 67 -11.75 -16.97 -4.86
C GLY A 67 -12.96 -17.05 -3.93
N ARG A 68 -13.00 -16.26 -2.85
CA ARG A 68 -14.20 -16.13 -2.01
C ARG A 68 -15.33 -15.41 -2.74
N MET A 69 -15.09 -14.21 -3.27
CA MET A 69 -16.13 -13.37 -3.87
C MET A 69 -16.63 -13.87 -5.23
N GLU A 70 -15.87 -14.70 -5.94
CA GLU A 70 -16.34 -15.39 -7.15
C GLU A 70 -17.37 -16.47 -6.84
N ALA A 71 -17.33 -17.07 -5.63
CA ALA A 71 -18.37 -18.01 -5.20
C ALA A 71 -19.68 -17.28 -4.87
N ASP A 72 -20.81 -17.85 -5.27
CA ASP A 72 -22.14 -17.25 -5.06
C ASP A 72 -22.53 -17.13 -3.58
N ALA A 73 -22.04 -18.05 -2.74
CA ALA A 73 -22.28 -18.03 -1.31
C ALA A 73 -21.65 -16.81 -0.60
N CYS A 74 -20.57 -16.25 -1.15
CA CYS A 74 -19.94 -15.06 -0.57
C CYS A 74 -20.56 -13.80 -1.19
N ARG A 75 -21.41 -13.12 -0.41
CA ARG A 75 -22.07 -11.88 -0.83
C ARG A 75 -21.28 -10.63 -0.49
N GLN A 76 -20.42 -10.70 0.52
CA GLN A 76 -19.71 -9.57 1.10
C GLN A 76 -18.27 -9.94 1.46
N ILE A 77 -17.39 -8.94 1.47
CA ILE A 77 -16.03 -9.06 2.02
C ILE A 77 -15.57 -7.71 2.58
N LEU A 78 -14.87 -7.75 3.70
CA LEU A 78 -14.32 -6.56 4.36
C LEU A 78 -12.81 -6.49 4.15
N PHE A 79 -12.29 -5.35 3.69
CA PHE A 79 -10.86 -5.04 3.74
C PHE A 79 -10.58 -4.08 4.89
N SER A 80 -9.53 -4.35 5.66
CA SER A 80 -9.08 -3.45 6.73
C SER A 80 -7.58 -3.19 6.64
N GLY A 81 -7.16 -1.97 6.97
CA GLY A 81 -5.76 -1.58 7.03
C GLY A 81 -5.54 -0.39 7.97
N ALA A 82 -4.37 -0.30 8.57
CA ALA A 82 -4.02 0.75 9.53
C ALA A 82 -2.56 1.20 9.35
N GLY A 83 -2.31 2.49 9.60
CA GLY A 83 -1.00 3.10 9.41
C GLY A 83 -0.47 2.89 7.99
N LYS A 84 0.74 2.31 7.87
CA LYS A 84 1.44 2.10 6.60
C LYS A 84 0.68 1.19 5.61
N SER A 85 -0.27 0.37 6.08
CA SER A 85 -1.00 -0.56 5.21
C SER A 85 -2.29 0.01 4.60
N VAL A 86 -2.70 1.23 4.96
CA VAL A 86 -3.93 1.88 4.45
C VAL A 86 -3.93 1.95 2.92
N ALA A 87 -2.87 2.48 2.31
CA ALA A 87 -2.77 2.59 0.85
C ALA A 87 -2.82 1.21 0.15
N LYS A 88 -2.24 0.19 0.79
CA LYS A 88 -2.29 -1.19 0.29
C LYS A 88 -3.70 -1.77 0.36
N ALA A 89 -4.46 -1.49 1.42
CA ALA A 89 -5.85 -1.91 1.55
C ALA A 89 -6.75 -1.31 0.46
N ILE A 90 -6.55 -0.03 0.14
CA ILE A 90 -7.23 0.63 -0.98
C ILE A 90 -6.86 -0.08 -2.29
N THR A 91 -5.57 -0.31 -2.53
CA THR A 91 -5.10 -1.00 -3.75
C THR A 91 -5.72 -2.40 -3.89
N CYS A 92 -5.77 -3.18 -2.81
CA CYS A 92 -6.41 -4.50 -2.78
C CYS A 92 -7.91 -4.41 -3.11
N THR A 93 -8.61 -3.44 -2.54
CA THR A 93 -10.03 -3.17 -2.84
C THR A 93 -10.24 -2.90 -4.33
N GLU A 94 -9.45 -1.99 -4.90
CA GLU A 94 -9.56 -1.60 -6.31
C GLU A 94 -9.23 -2.76 -7.26
N ILE A 95 -8.23 -3.59 -6.94
CA ILE A 95 -7.93 -4.79 -7.73
C ILE A 95 -9.12 -5.77 -7.70
N LEU A 96 -9.75 -5.96 -6.53
CA LEU A 96 -10.86 -6.89 -6.42
C LEU A 96 -12.08 -6.43 -7.25
N LYS A 97 -12.42 -5.13 -7.20
CA LYS A 97 -13.51 -4.55 -8.03
C LYS A 97 -13.31 -4.72 -9.54
N ARG A 98 -12.05 -4.85 -10.00
CA ARG A 98 -11.76 -5.14 -11.41
C ARG A 98 -12.04 -6.60 -11.78
N ARG A 99 -11.84 -7.52 -10.83
CA ARG A 99 -12.06 -8.97 -11.01
C ARG A 99 -13.53 -9.33 -10.87
N VAL A 100 -14.19 -8.77 -9.87
CA VAL A 100 -15.61 -8.99 -9.59
C VAL A 100 -16.35 -7.68 -9.81
N ARG A 101 -17.13 -7.62 -10.90
CA ARG A 101 -17.90 -6.44 -11.29
C ARG A 101 -19.20 -6.34 -10.50
N GLY A 102 -19.81 -5.16 -10.53
CA GLY A 102 -21.11 -4.94 -9.88
C GLY A 102 -21.05 -4.79 -8.36
N LEU A 103 -19.87 -4.61 -7.77
CA LEU A 103 -19.73 -4.48 -6.32
C LEU A 103 -20.09 -3.07 -5.83
N HIS A 104 -21.02 -3.02 -4.88
CA HIS A 104 -21.27 -1.85 -4.04
C HIS A 104 -20.13 -1.72 -3.03
N GLN A 105 -19.74 -0.48 -2.74
CA GLN A 105 -18.69 -0.19 -1.78
C GLN A 105 -19.20 0.72 -0.66
N TYR A 106 -18.77 0.43 0.56
CA TYR A 106 -18.88 1.34 1.69
C TYR A 106 -17.50 1.48 2.36
N THR A 107 -17.01 2.72 2.45
CA THR A 107 -15.71 3.04 3.05
C THR A 107 -15.89 3.82 4.33
N GLN A 108 -15.25 3.35 5.40
CA GLN A 108 -15.18 4.04 6.68
C GLN A 108 -13.73 4.36 7.03
N LEU A 109 -13.47 5.62 7.37
CA LEU A 109 -12.19 6.08 7.90
C LEU A 109 -12.30 6.19 9.42
N LEU A 110 -11.26 5.76 10.12
CA LEU A 110 -11.20 5.78 11.57
C LEU A 110 -9.76 5.96 12.05
N TYR A 111 -9.61 6.15 13.36
CA TYR A 111 -8.32 6.06 14.03
C TYR A 111 -8.26 4.78 14.84
N ARG A 112 -7.09 4.14 14.83
CA ARG A 112 -6.74 3.01 15.68
C ARG A 112 -5.67 3.45 16.66
N THR A 113 -5.87 3.22 17.95
CA THR A 113 -4.81 3.47 18.94
C THR A 113 -3.79 2.34 18.92
N VAL A 114 -2.51 2.69 18.91
CA VAL A 114 -1.36 1.78 18.99
C VAL A 114 -0.44 2.26 20.11
N GLN A 115 0.19 1.33 20.83
CA GLN A 115 1.10 1.60 21.95
C GLN A 115 2.54 1.32 21.55
N GLU A 116 3.41 2.32 21.61
CA GLU A 116 4.85 2.15 21.39
C GLU A 116 5.57 2.13 22.72
N VAL A 117 6.40 1.10 22.94
CA VAL A 117 7.31 1.05 24.07
C VAL A 117 8.64 1.63 23.63
N TRP A 118 9.16 2.54 24.44
CA TRP A 118 10.42 3.22 24.24
C TRP A 118 11.34 2.85 25.41
N GLU A 119 12.50 2.30 25.09
CA GLU A 119 13.51 1.90 26.05
C GLU A 119 14.61 2.96 26.15
N PRO A 120 15.20 3.16 27.34
CA PRO A 120 16.41 3.97 27.48
C PRO A 120 17.52 3.46 26.57
N LEU A 121 18.20 4.37 25.86
CA LEU A 121 19.34 4.01 25.02
C LEU A 121 20.48 3.38 25.84
N GLU A 122 20.62 3.81 27.09
CA GLU A 122 21.56 3.28 28.08
C GLU A 122 20.78 2.46 29.11
N PRO A 123 20.81 1.11 29.05
CA PRO A 123 20.06 0.25 29.97
C PRO A 123 20.47 0.41 31.44
N ASP A 124 21.73 0.80 31.68
CA ASP A 124 22.29 1.00 33.01
C ASP A 124 21.99 2.40 33.60
N ALA A 125 21.26 3.24 32.88
CA ALA A 125 20.87 4.58 33.35
C ALA A 125 19.84 4.54 34.52
N GLY A 126 19.34 3.35 34.88
CA GLY A 126 18.35 3.19 35.95
C GLY A 126 16.99 3.83 35.63
N LEU A 127 16.69 4.05 34.34
CA LEU A 127 15.44 4.64 33.87
C LEU A 127 14.43 3.57 33.46
N ASP A 128 13.15 3.85 33.70
CA ASP A 128 12.04 3.00 33.28
C ASP A 128 11.74 3.16 31.77
N SER A 129 11.12 2.15 31.18
CA SER A 129 10.60 2.23 29.81
C SER A 129 9.33 3.09 29.72
N LEU A 130 9.19 3.84 28.63
CA LEU A 130 8.05 4.72 28.39
C LEU A 130 7.07 4.06 27.40
N THR A 131 5.80 3.93 27.79
CA THR A 131 4.73 3.49 26.89
C THR A 131 3.94 4.69 26.36
N VAL A 132 3.96 4.91 25.04
CA VAL A 132 3.26 6.00 24.36
C VAL A 132 2.09 5.45 23.57
N SER A 133 0.88 5.97 23.82
CA SER A 133 -0.28 5.68 22.97
C SER A 133 -0.39 6.72 21.86
N ARG A 134 -0.51 6.28 20.60
CA ARG A 134 -0.76 7.16 19.44
C ARG A 134 -1.92 6.67 18.61
N ASN A 135 -2.60 7.60 17.95
CA ASN A 135 -3.66 7.28 17.00
C ASN A 135 -3.08 7.18 15.59
N VAL A 136 -3.27 6.04 14.93
CA VAL A 136 -2.91 5.84 13.52
C VAL A 136 -4.16 5.82 12.66
N PRO A 137 -4.12 6.40 11.45
CA PRO A 137 -5.25 6.32 10.53
C PRO A 137 -5.51 4.87 10.13
N ALA A 138 -6.79 4.52 10.00
CA ALA A 138 -7.24 3.21 9.60
C ALA A 138 -8.41 3.34 8.61
N ILE A 139 -8.53 2.35 7.73
CA ILE A 139 -9.55 2.27 6.70
C ILE A 139 -10.22 0.91 6.72
N TRP A 140 -11.54 0.92 6.66
CA TRP A 140 -12.35 -0.26 6.44
C TRP A 140 -13.14 -0.08 5.15
N VAL A 141 -13.13 -1.09 4.29
CA VAL A 141 -13.87 -1.07 3.02
C VAL A 141 -14.69 -2.35 2.90
N LEU A 142 -16.01 -2.22 2.99
CA LEU A 142 -16.94 -3.29 2.70
C LEU A 142 -17.23 -3.29 1.19
N LEU A 143 -17.09 -4.45 0.57
CA LEU A 143 -17.55 -4.71 -0.79
C LEU A 143 -18.71 -5.70 -0.74
N SER A 144 -19.80 -5.40 -1.43
CA SER A 144 -21.00 -6.24 -1.46
C SER A 144 -21.54 -6.42 -2.87
N LYS A 145 -22.02 -7.64 -3.17
CA LYS A 145 -22.82 -7.93 -4.37
C LYS A 145 -24.25 -7.40 -4.25
N ASP A 146 -24.71 -7.16 -3.03
CA ASP A 146 -26.05 -6.67 -2.74
C ASP A 146 -26.02 -5.14 -2.54
N PRO A 147 -27.13 -4.43 -2.83
CA PRO A 147 -27.19 -3.00 -2.62
C PRO A 147 -26.93 -2.60 -1.17
N LEU A 148 -26.14 -1.54 -0.99
CA LEU A 148 -25.91 -0.88 0.29
C LEU A 148 -26.69 0.44 0.33
N ASP A 149 -26.87 1.01 1.53
CA ASP A 149 -27.52 2.31 1.74
C ASP A 149 -26.74 3.42 1.01
N SER A 150 -27.34 3.93 -0.07
CA SER A 150 -26.73 4.91 -0.96
C SER A 150 -26.69 6.34 -0.40
N THR A 151 -27.43 6.60 0.69
CA THR A 151 -27.49 7.92 1.32
C THR A 151 -26.32 8.15 2.28
N ARG A 152 -25.56 7.11 2.62
CA ARG A 152 -24.49 7.18 3.61
C ARG A 152 -23.22 7.83 3.06
N PRO A 153 -22.56 8.68 3.87
CA PRO A 153 -21.19 9.10 3.59
C PRO A 153 -20.28 7.87 3.44
N GLY A 154 -19.45 7.87 2.40
CA GLY A 154 -18.54 6.76 2.11
C GLY A 154 -19.15 5.64 1.25
N TYR A 155 -20.43 5.71 0.89
CA TYR A 155 -21.00 4.82 -0.13
C TYR A 155 -20.48 5.17 -1.52
N GLN A 156 -20.28 4.14 -2.33
CA GLN A 156 -19.93 4.25 -3.72
C GLN A 156 -20.65 3.16 -4.54
N ALA A 157 -21.36 3.59 -5.58
CA ALA A 157 -22.08 2.71 -6.49
C ALA A 157 -21.13 1.90 -7.40
N PRO A 158 -21.55 0.71 -7.87
CA PRO A 158 -20.80 -0.08 -8.83
C PRO A 158 -20.47 0.72 -10.10
N GLY A 159 -19.28 0.50 -10.66
CA GLY A 159 -18.87 1.07 -11.95
C GLY A 159 -18.55 2.58 -11.98
N SER A 160 -18.66 3.27 -10.85
CA SER A 160 -18.42 4.73 -10.72
C SER A 160 -17.06 5.23 -11.23
N PHE A 161 -16.04 4.37 -11.31
CA PHE A 161 -14.72 4.72 -11.86
C PHE A 161 -14.30 3.88 -13.07
N ASP A 162 -15.20 3.08 -13.65
CA ASP A 162 -14.84 2.21 -14.78
C ASP A 162 -14.34 3.02 -15.99
N THR A 163 -14.87 4.23 -16.21
CA THR A 163 -14.46 5.15 -17.27
C THR A 163 -13.04 5.70 -17.07
N LEU A 164 -12.69 6.13 -15.84
CA LEU A 164 -11.34 6.59 -15.49
C LEU A 164 -10.32 5.46 -15.67
N TRP A 165 -10.67 4.24 -15.29
CA TRP A 165 -9.79 3.09 -15.46
C TRP A 165 -9.63 2.65 -16.92
N ALA A 166 -10.69 2.72 -17.71
CA ALA A 166 -10.60 2.45 -19.15
C ALA A 166 -9.64 3.42 -19.86
N GLN A 167 -9.60 4.67 -19.42
CA GLN A 167 -8.65 5.67 -19.91
C GLN A 167 -7.21 5.35 -19.44
N ALA A 168 -7.00 5.10 -18.15
CA ALA A 168 -5.69 4.76 -17.61
C ALA A 168 -5.09 3.49 -18.24
N ALA A 169 -5.91 2.46 -18.48
CA ALA A 169 -5.47 1.22 -19.15
C ALA A 169 -5.03 1.47 -20.61
N ARG A 170 -5.76 2.32 -21.35
CA ARG A 170 -5.38 2.73 -22.71
C ARG A 170 -4.07 3.50 -22.73
N GLU A 171 -3.84 4.37 -21.74
CA GLU A 171 -2.59 5.12 -21.59
C GLU A 171 -1.40 4.22 -21.24
N GLU A 172 -1.61 3.23 -20.36
CA GLU A 172 -0.58 2.23 -20.01
C GLU A 172 -0.19 1.37 -21.24
N GLU A 173 -1.17 0.89 -22.00
CA GLU A 173 -0.95 0.13 -23.23
C GLU A 173 -0.20 0.95 -24.29
N ALA A 174 -0.59 2.21 -24.48
CA ALA A 174 0.10 3.14 -25.37
C ALA A 174 1.54 3.44 -24.91
N GLY A 175 1.78 3.50 -23.59
CA GLY A 175 3.10 3.69 -22.99
C GLY A 175 4.04 2.48 -23.18
N LEU A 176 3.52 1.26 -23.04
CA LEU A 176 4.26 0.01 -23.29
C LEU A 176 4.65 -0.13 -24.77
N GLY A 177 3.78 0.29 -25.69
CA GLY A 177 4.08 0.36 -27.13
C GLY A 177 5.23 1.31 -27.48
N ARG A 178 5.30 2.47 -26.81
CA ARG A 178 6.41 3.45 -26.94
C ARG A 178 7.74 2.92 -26.41
N ARG A 179 7.72 2.16 -25.30
CA ARG A 179 8.93 1.57 -24.70
C ARG A 179 9.51 0.43 -25.55
N ARG A 180 8.66 -0.39 -26.19
CA ARG A 180 9.10 -1.41 -27.17
C ARG A 180 9.73 -0.79 -28.43
N LYS A 181 9.15 0.30 -28.97
CA LYS A 181 9.73 1.02 -30.13
C LYS A 181 11.09 1.69 -29.82
N ARG A 182 11.31 2.17 -28.60
CA ARG A 182 12.61 2.74 -28.19
C ARG A 182 13.70 1.68 -28.00
N ALA A 183 13.36 0.47 -27.55
CA ALA A 183 14.30 -0.64 -27.44
C ALA A 183 14.70 -1.24 -28.81
N ALA A 184 13.81 -1.19 -29.81
CA ALA A 184 14.07 -1.69 -31.16
C ALA A 184 14.86 -0.71 -32.07
N GLY A 185 15.09 0.53 -31.64
CA GLY A 185 15.74 1.57 -32.46
C GLY A 185 17.26 1.71 -32.29
N ARG A 186 17.89 0.92 -31.41
CA ARG A 186 19.36 0.92 -31.21
C ARG A 186 19.95 -0.36 -31.78
N GLY A 187 20.02 -0.45 -33.11
CA GLY A 187 20.60 -1.61 -33.77
C GLY A 187 20.42 -1.62 -35.29
N LYS A 188 20.92 -0.61 -35.98
CA LYS A 188 21.23 -0.75 -37.42
C LYS A 188 22.35 0.21 -37.82
N GLY A 189 23.56 -0.14 -37.39
CA GLY A 189 24.78 0.39 -37.98
C GLY A 189 25.00 -0.28 -39.33
N ASP A 190 24.88 0.54 -40.36
CA ASP A 190 25.62 0.54 -41.63
C ASP A 190 26.15 -0.79 -42.19
N SER A 191 25.46 -1.31 -43.21
CA SER A 191 26.04 -2.22 -44.20
C SER A 191 25.52 -1.85 -45.59
N GLY A 192 25.97 -0.70 -46.08
CA GLY A 192 25.66 -0.18 -47.40
C GLY A 192 26.77 -0.41 -48.44
N ARG A 193 26.67 -1.54 -49.15
CA ARG A 193 26.94 -1.73 -50.60
C ARG A 193 28.06 -0.89 -51.27
N HIS A 194 29.10 -1.59 -51.71
CA HIS A 194 29.87 -1.19 -52.89
C HIS A 194 29.81 -2.31 -53.94
N GLY A 195 29.21 -2.00 -55.08
CA GLY A 195 29.18 -2.85 -56.25
C GLY A 195 28.94 -2.01 -57.50
N GLY A 196 29.92 -2.02 -58.42
CA GLY A 196 29.67 -1.98 -59.86
C GLY A 196 30.02 -0.69 -60.63
N GLY A 197 31.28 -0.63 -61.09
CA GLY A 197 31.57 -0.50 -62.53
C GLY A 197 31.79 0.89 -63.15
N ARG A 198 33.00 1.10 -63.69
CA ARG A 198 33.16 1.70 -65.03
C ARG A 198 34.53 1.36 -65.65
N ASP A 199 34.42 1.06 -66.92
CA ASP A 199 35.30 0.43 -67.88
C ASP A 199 36.28 1.44 -68.54
N LYS A 200 37.52 1.01 -68.84
CA LYS A 200 38.15 1.02 -70.18
C LYS A 200 39.69 0.99 -70.17
N ASP A 201 40.19 0.01 -70.93
CA ASP A 201 41.36 -0.04 -71.82
C ASP A 201 42.71 0.55 -71.36
N HIS A 202 43.79 -0.20 -71.56
CA HIS A 202 44.83 0.11 -72.56
C HIS A 202 45.77 -1.11 -72.77
N ARG A 203 46.22 -1.21 -74.01
CA ARG A 203 46.96 -2.30 -74.68
C ARG A 203 48.36 -2.58 -74.10
N GLY A 204 48.81 -3.83 -74.27
CA GLY A 204 50.10 -4.13 -74.92
C GLY A 204 51.14 -4.94 -74.13
N GLY A 205 51.65 -6.02 -74.74
CA GLY A 205 53.09 -6.28 -74.78
C GLY A 205 53.67 -7.51 -74.06
N VAL A 206 53.81 -8.62 -74.81
CA VAL A 206 54.99 -9.51 -74.95
C VAL A 206 55.87 -9.82 -73.72
N MET A 207 55.90 -11.09 -73.32
CA MET A 207 57.02 -12.04 -73.55
C MET A 207 56.55 -13.47 -73.26
#